data_AF-A0A6H3NDG3-F1
#
_entry.id   AF-A0A6H3NDG3-F1
#
_cell.length_a   1.000
_cell.length_b   1.000
_cell.length_c   1.000
_cell.angle_alpha   90.00
_cell.angle_beta   90.00
_cell.angle_gamma   90.00
#
_symmetry.space_group_name_H-M   'P 1'
#
loop_
_entity.id
_entity.type
_entity.pdbx_description
1 polymer ?
#
loop_
_entity_poly.entity_id
_entity_poly.type
_entity_poly.pdbx_seq_one_letter_code
_entity_poly.pdbx_strand_id
1 'polypeptide(L)'
;MIEITNDFQIKSYGRFPEVLSEQVQFKDRMVEVSKLYKSMGESYLQHLGDDAKISGTEKKDLIEYLENILIVLVMLRKLDFAQTDEEVYIRKDRGLFELRLRFGEGGIWEITGGIRPEYKMKQRVFKDWFNTDFSNDIKTFYAVYGNAGMDKTISLDEKIQITKQIDRIIAEIIEMIVYIERFMLFQ
;
A
#
# COMPACT_ATOMS: atom_id res chain seq x y z
N MET A 1 -0.46 1.63 12.15
CA MET A 1 0.72 0.89 12.61
C MET A 1 0.58 -0.58 12.25
N ILE A 2 1.47 -1.04 11.39
CA ILE A 2 1.68 -2.45 11.09
C ILE A 2 2.67 -2.99 12.10
N GLU A 3 2.30 -4.08 12.76
CA GLU A 3 3.16 -4.85 13.63
C GLU A 3 3.75 -6.02 12.83
N ILE A 4 5.08 -6.13 12.84
CA ILE A 4 5.80 -7.26 12.24
C ILE A 4 6.44 -8.03 13.38
N THR A 5 6.15 -9.32 13.53
CA THR A 5 6.80 -10.19 14.52
C THR A 5 8.17 -10.67 14.03
N ASN A 6 8.94 -11.33 14.90
CA ASN A 6 10.26 -11.87 14.53
C ASN A 6 10.19 -13.00 13.50
N ASP A 7 9.07 -13.71 13.41
CA ASP A 7 8.78 -14.72 12.39
C ASP A 7 8.05 -14.14 11.17
N PHE A 8 8.13 -12.81 10.97
CA PHE A 8 7.51 -12.09 9.86
C PHE A 8 5.99 -12.25 9.76
N GLN A 9 5.29 -12.49 10.88
CA GLN A 9 3.84 -12.32 10.92
C GLN A 9 3.52 -10.84 10.87
N ILE A 10 2.51 -10.50 10.09
CA ILE A 10 2.07 -9.14 9.84
C ILE A 10 0.69 -9.00 10.47
N LYS A 11 0.52 -7.96 11.29
CA LYS A 11 -0.78 -7.59 11.83
C LYS A 11 -0.97 -6.08 11.78
N SER A 12 -2.11 -5.62 11.32
CA SER A 12 -2.52 -4.23 11.45
C SER A 12 -4.02 -4.15 11.63
N TYR A 13 -4.47 -3.17 12.40
CA TYR A 13 -5.87 -2.92 12.65
C TYR A 13 -6.09 -1.41 12.63
N GLY A 14 -7.19 -0.98 12.02
CA GLY A 14 -7.49 0.43 11.93
C GLY A 14 -8.98 0.71 11.72
N ARG A 15 -9.29 2.00 11.76
CA ARG A 15 -10.59 2.54 11.39
C ARG A 15 -10.37 3.57 10.29
N PHE A 16 -11.25 3.58 9.29
CA PHE A 16 -11.18 4.58 8.24
C PHE A 16 -11.36 6.00 8.81
N PRO A 17 -10.54 6.98 8.37
CA PRO A 17 -10.74 8.38 8.73
C PRO A 17 -12.13 8.84 8.31
N GLU A 18 -12.88 9.45 9.23
CA GLU A 18 -14.28 9.85 9.01
C GLU A 18 -14.40 10.81 7.81
N VAL A 19 -13.48 11.78 7.71
CA VAL A 19 -13.41 12.77 6.63
C VAL A 19 -13.35 12.15 5.23
N LEU A 20 -12.72 10.97 5.09
CA LEU A 20 -12.55 10.30 3.80
C LEU A 20 -13.53 9.13 3.61
N SER A 21 -14.34 8.80 4.63
CA SER A 21 -15.17 7.59 4.65
C SER A 21 -16.49 7.72 3.90
N GLU A 22 -16.94 8.95 3.63
CA GLU A 22 -18.17 9.19 2.88
C GLU A 22 -18.00 8.83 1.40
N GLN A 23 -19.04 8.23 0.80
CA GLN A 23 -18.97 7.73 -0.58
C GLN A 23 -18.66 8.84 -1.61
N VAL A 24 -19.19 10.05 -1.37
CA VAL A 24 -18.95 11.27 -2.17
C VAL A 24 -17.46 11.64 -2.25
N GLN A 25 -16.66 11.23 -1.27
CA GLN A 25 -15.24 11.60 -1.15
C GLN A 25 -14.30 10.75 -2.00
N PHE A 26 -14.81 10.05 -3.03
CA PHE A 26 -13.99 9.23 -3.93
C PHE A 26 -12.84 10.02 -4.56
N LYS A 27 -13.13 11.23 -5.07
CA LYS A 27 -12.11 12.09 -5.67
C LYS A 27 -11.05 12.50 -4.65
N ASP A 28 -11.46 12.77 -3.43
CA ASP A 28 -10.58 13.18 -2.35
C ASP A 28 -9.66 12.03 -1.92
N ARG A 29 -10.17 10.79 -1.87
CA ARG A 29 -9.35 9.58 -1.68
C ARG A 29 -8.30 9.44 -2.79
N MET A 30 -8.69 9.62 -4.05
CA MET A 30 -7.76 9.55 -5.20
C MET A 30 -6.68 10.64 -5.15
N VAL A 31 -7.03 11.86 -4.72
CA VAL A 31 -6.10 12.98 -4.55
C VAL A 31 -5.14 12.72 -3.39
N GLU A 32 -5.63 12.17 -2.29
CA GLU A 32 -4.81 11.91 -1.10
C GLU A 32 -3.72 10.87 -1.38
N VAL A 33 -4.00 9.82 -2.15
CA VAL A 33 -2.95 8.88 -2.61
C VAL A 33 -1.82 9.62 -3.35
N SER A 34 -2.17 10.54 -4.26
CA SER A 34 -1.18 11.29 -5.04
C SER A 34 -0.37 12.24 -4.15
N LYS A 35 -1.04 12.92 -3.22
CA LYS A 35 -0.42 13.84 -2.27
C LYS A 35 0.56 13.10 -1.37
N LEU A 36 0.14 12.00 -0.73
CA LEU A 36 1.00 11.18 0.12
C LEU A 36 2.19 10.60 -0.65
N TYR A 37 1.97 10.09 -1.87
CA TYR A 37 3.05 9.60 -2.72
C TYR A 37 4.08 10.68 -3.05
N LYS A 38 3.63 11.89 -3.42
CA LYS A 38 4.51 13.03 -3.71
C LYS A 38 5.28 13.46 -2.47
N SER A 39 4.61 13.61 -1.33
CA SER A 39 5.24 14.00 -0.05
C SER A 39 6.26 12.95 0.40
N MET A 40 5.98 11.66 0.21
CA MET A 40 6.95 10.59 0.45
C MET A 40 8.17 10.74 -0.47
N GLY A 41 7.94 11.01 -1.76
CA GLY A 41 9.01 11.26 -2.71
C GLY A 41 9.87 12.48 -2.36
N GLU A 42 9.25 13.59 -1.95
CA GLU A 42 9.92 14.82 -1.52
C GLU A 42 10.72 14.62 -0.24
N SER A 43 10.13 13.97 0.77
CA SER A 43 10.82 13.56 2.00
C SER A 43 12.00 12.67 1.64
N TYR A 44 11.78 11.63 0.85
CA TYR A 44 12.85 10.72 0.46
C TYR A 44 13.96 11.40 -0.38
N LEU A 45 13.61 12.33 -1.28
CA LEU A 45 14.55 13.11 -2.08
C LEU A 45 15.52 13.93 -1.23
N GLN A 46 15.09 14.41 -0.06
CA GLN A 46 15.96 15.13 0.88
C GLN A 46 17.03 14.21 1.49
N HIS A 47 16.82 12.90 1.47
CA HIS A 47 17.68 11.89 2.09
C HIS A 47 18.37 10.96 1.07
N LEU A 48 18.11 11.13 -0.24
CA LEU A 48 18.58 10.30 -1.37
C LEU A 48 20.09 10.17 -1.55
N GLY A 49 20.87 10.97 -0.82
CA GLY A 49 22.33 11.03 -0.96
C GLY A 49 23.05 9.81 -0.38
N ASP A 50 22.43 9.09 0.55
CA ASP A 50 23.11 8.02 1.28
C ASP A 50 22.09 7.04 1.90
N ASP A 51 21.54 6.12 1.10
CA ASP A 51 20.63 5.06 1.59
C ASP A 51 21.25 4.23 2.74
N ALA A 52 22.59 4.27 2.88
CA ALA A 52 23.34 3.63 3.96
C ALA A 52 23.37 4.43 5.28
N LYS A 53 22.90 5.68 5.30
CA LYS A 53 22.90 6.57 6.49
C LYS A 53 21.51 7.04 6.91
N ILE A 54 20.45 6.43 6.39
CA ILE A 54 19.08 6.78 6.79
C ILE A 54 18.94 6.58 8.30
N SER A 55 18.59 7.65 8.99
CA SER A 55 18.43 7.71 10.45
C SER A 55 17.10 7.08 10.89
N GLY A 56 16.96 6.81 12.20
CA GLY A 56 15.73 6.24 12.76
C GLY A 56 14.48 7.08 12.51
N THR A 57 14.60 8.41 12.44
CA THR A 57 13.48 9.33 12.18
C THR A 57 13.02 9.21 10.72
N GLU A 58 13.94 9.24 9.77
CA GLU A 58 13.63 9.17 8.33
C GLU A 58 12.96 7.85 7.97
N LYS A 59 13.41 6.73 8.57
CA LYS A 59 12.74 5.43 8.43
C LYS A 59 11.30 5.46 8.94
N LYS A 60 11.07 6.08 10.10
CA LYS A 60 9.73 6.22 10.67
C LYS A 60 8.83 7.03 9.73
N ASP A 61 9.32 8.12 9.18
CA ASP A 61 8.56 8.98 8.26
C ASP A 61 8.19 8.22 6.98
N LEU A 62 9.12 7.45 6.40
CA LEU A 62 8.86 6.60 5.24
C LEU A 62 7.78 5.55 5.54
N ILE A 63 7.87 4.87 6.68
CA ILE A 63 6.86 3.89 7.11
C ILE A 63 5.50 4.58 7.29
N GLU A 64 5.47 5.76 7.91
CA GLU A 64 4.24 6.52 8.12
C GLU A 64 3.58 6.92 6.80
N TYR A 65 4.35 7.37 5.80
CA TYR A 65 3.81 7.63 4.47
C TYR A 65 3.27 6.37 3.81
N LEU A 66 4.01 5.26 3.86
CA LEU A 66 3.57 3.97 3.31
C LEU A 66 2.28 3.48 3.97
N GLU A 67 2.18 3.56 5.30
CA GLU A 67 0.96 3.22 6.05
C GLU A 67 -0.22 4.11 5.69
N ASN A 68 -0.01 5.42 5.55
CA ASN A 68 -1.07 6.34 5.17
C ASN A 68 -1.55 6.07 3.74
N ILE A 69 -0.65 5.79 2.79
CA ILE A 69 -1.02 5.40 1.43
C ILE A 69 -1.82 4.08 1.46
N LEU A 70 -1.36 3.10 2.23
CA LEU A 70 -2.04 1.82 2.41
C LEU A 70 -3.48 2.01 2.91
N ILE A 71 -3.70 2.84 3.93
CA ILE A 71 -5.04 3.11 4.45
C ILE A 71 -5.96 3.64 3.35
N VAL A 72 -5.51 4.62 2.58
CA VAL A 72 -6.33 5.21 1.51
C VAL A 72 -6.60 4.20 0.39
N LEU A 73 -5.64 3.35 0.05
CA LEU A 73 -5.84 2.27 -0.93
C LEU A 73 -6.84 1.21 -0.44
N VAL A 74 -6.76 0.81 0.84
CA VAL A 74 -7.73 -0.10 1.46
C VAL A 74 -9.13 0.50 1.45
N MET A 75 -9.24 1.82 1.69
CA MET A 75 -10.51 2.55 1.56
C MET A 75 -11.04 2.53 0.12
N LEU A 76 -10.22 2.88 -0.87
CA LEU A 76 -10.60 2.85 -2.28
C LEU A 76 -11.09 1.46 -2.68
N ARG A 77 -10.37 0.41 -2.27
CA ARG A 77 -10.76 -0.97 -2.50
C ARG A 77 -12.15 -1.25 -1.93
N LYS A 78 -12.37 -0.99 -0.64
CA LYS A 78 -13.61 -1.36 0.06
C LYS A 78 -14.79 -0.45 -0.30
N LEU A 79 -14.58 0.85 -0.46
CA LEU A 79 -15.67 1.80 -0.60
C LEU A 79 -16.05 2.06 -2.06
N ASP A 80 -15.13 1.89 -3.01
CA ASP A 80 -15.35 2.33 -4.39
C ASP A 80 -15.39 1.18 -5.41
N PHE A 81 -14.50 0.20 -5.24
CA PHE A 81 -14.24 -0.81 -6.27
C PHE A 81 -14.76 -2.22 -5.93
N ALA A 82 -14.71 -2.65 -4.67
CA ALA A 82 -15.06 -4.01 -4.22
C ALA A 82 -15.89 -4.00 -2.91
N GLN A 83 -17.04 -3.32 -2.93
CA GLN A 83 -17.87 -3.07 -1.74
C GLN A 83 -18.43 -4.31 -1.06
N THR A 84 -18.67 -5.37 -1.84
CA THR A 84 -19.26 -6.61 -1.37
C THR A 84 -18.27 -7.52 -0.64
N ASP A 85 -16.97 -7.27 -0.76
CA ASP A 85 -15.95 -8.14 -0.16
C ASP A 85 -15.84 -7.87 1.34
N GLU A 86 -16.08 -8.90 2.15
CA GLU A 86 -15.88 -8.86 3.60
C GLU A 86 -14.48 -9.32 4.01
N GLU A 87 -13.90 -10.23 3.22
CA GLU A 87 -12.56 -10.77 3.42
C GLU A 87 -11.90 -11.00 2.05
N VAL A 88 -10.61 -10.70 1.95
CA VAL A 88 -9.80 -10.90 0.73
C VAL A 88 -8.43 -11.46 1.09
N TYR A 89 -7.94 -12.36 0.23
CA TYR A 89 -6.58 -12.89 0.30
C TYR A 89 -5.73 -12.32 -0.83
N ILE A 90 -4.60 -11.70 -0.47
CA ILE A 90 -3.61 -11.20 -1.41
C ILE A 90 -2.36 -12.08 -1.27
N ARG A 91 -1.94 -12.71 -2.37
CA ARG A 91 -0.83 -13.67 -2.38
C ARG A 91 0.22 -13.30 -3.42
N LYS A 92 1.50 -13.41 -3.06
CA LYS A 92 2.66 -13.27 -3.96
C LYS A 92 3.51 -14.54 -3.92
N ASP A 93 4.30 -14.75 -4.97
CA ASP A 93 5.26 -15.85 -5.11
C ASP A 93 4.71 -17.22 -4.69
N ARG A 94 3.57 -17.59 -5.27
CA ARG A 94 2.90 -18.89 -5.01
C ARG A 94 2.51 -19.10 -3.54
N GLY A 95 2.20 -18.02 -2.80
CA GLY A 95 1.76 -18.07 -1.41
C GLY A 95 2.89 -18.07 -0.38
N LEU A 96 4.11 -17.71 -0.80
CA LEU A 96 5.21 -17.47 0.13
C LEU A 96 5.06 -16.14 0.88
N PHE A 97 4.31 -15.21 0.30
CA PHE A 97 3.85 -13.99 0.95
C PHE A 97 2.34 -13.98 0.86
N GLU A 98 1.67 -13.89 2.02
CA GLU A 98 0.21 -13.91 2.10
C GLU A 98 -0.29 -12.82 3.05
N LEU A 99 -1.32 -12.10 2.60
CA LEU A 99 -2.09 -11.17 3.40
C LEU A 99 -3.56 -11.55 3.32
N ARG A 100 -4.26 -11.30 4.42
CA ARG A 100 -5.70 -11.38 4.57
C ARG A 100 -6.16 -10.01 5.05
N LEU A 101 -6.93 -9.32 4.21
CA LEU A 101 -7.64 -8.10 4.61
C LEU A 101 -9.06 -8.50 5.01
N ARG A 102 -9.52 -8.04 6.16
CA ARG A 102 -10.88 -8.25 6.66
C ARG A 102 -11.53 -6.91 6.95
N PHE A 103 -12.78 -6.76 6.55
CA PHE A 103 -13.57 -5.56 6.74
C PHE A 103 -14.68 -5.83 7.75
N GLY A 104 -14.66 -5.09 8.85
CA GLY A 104 -15.69 -5.12 9.88
C GLY A 104 -16.72 -4.01 9.70
N GLU A 105 -17.66 -3.95 10.65
CA GLU A 105 -18.66 -2.88 10.71
C GLU A 105 -18.03 -1.51 11.04
N GLY A 106 -18.70 -0.43 10.67
CA GLY A 106 -18.28 0.93 11.08
C GLY A 106 -16.96 1.43 10.48
N GLY A 107 -16.53 0.86 9.35
CA GLY A 107 -15.27 1.24 8.69
C GLY A 107 -14.03 0.67 9.37
N ILE A 108 -14.20 -0.39 10.17
CA ILE A 108 -13.11 -1.13 10.79
C ILE A 108 -12.46 -2.05 9.74
N TRP A 109 -11.13 -2.14 9.76
CA TRP A 109 -10.38 -3.06 8.91
C TRP A 109 -9.24 -3.71 9.67
N GLU A 110 -8.89 -4.92 9.25
CA GLU A 110 -7.78 -5.72 9.78
C GLU A 110 -6.95 -6.27 8.62
N ILE A 111 -5.63 -6.22 8.77
CA ILE A 111 -4.68 -6.92 7.91
C ILE A 111 -3.95 -7.93 8.77
N THR A 112 -3.97 -9.19 8.35
CA THR A 112 -3.18 -10.26 8.95
C THR A 112 -2.42 -10.98 7.86
N GLY A 113 -1.27 -11.57 8.16
CA GLY A 113 -0.53 -12.28 7.13
C GLY A 113 0.83 -12.71 7.60
N GLY A 114 1.64 -13.16 6.66
CA GLY A 114 3.00 -13.56 6.95
C GLY A 114 3.84 -13.75 5.71
N ILE A 115 5.15 -13.70 5.93
CA ILE A 115 6.16 -13.99 4.93
C ILE A 115 6.88 -15.28 5.34
N ARG A 116 6.83 -16.28 4.48
CA ARG A 116 7.50 -17.55 4.72
C ARG A 116 9.03 -17.40 4.60
N PRO A 117 9.83 -18.19 5.33
CA PRO A 117 11.29 -18.11 5.26
C PRO A 117 11.88 -18.28 3.85
N GLU A 118 11.20 -19.02 2.97
CA GLU A 118 11.63 -19.26 1.59
C GLU A 118 11.37 -18.06 0.67
N TYR A 119 10.61 -17.06 1.12
CA TYR A 119 10.34 -15.86 0.35
C TYR A 119 11.63 -15.07 0.12
N LYS A 120 12.01 -14.91 -1.14
CA LYS A 120 13.16 -14.11 -1.52
C LYS A 120 12.75 -12.65 -1.63
N MET A 121 12.82 -11.95 -0.50
CA MET A 121 12.57 -10.51 -0.48
C MET A 121 13.50 -9.81 -1.47
N LYS A 122 12.97 -8.79 -2.16
CA LYS A 122 13.77 -7.94 -3.04
C LYS A 122 14.88 -7.28 -2.22
N GLN A 123 16.09 -7.84 -2.23
CA GLN A 123 17.29 -7.18 -1.70
C GLN A 123 17.78 -6.13 -2.70
N ARG A 124 16.94 -5.12 -2.96
CA ARG A 124 17.27 -3.96 -3.80
C ARG A 124 17.51 -2.75 -2.91
N VAL A 125 18.30 -1.80 -3.39
CA VAL A 125 18.36 -0.46 -2.78
C VAL A 125 16.93 0.11 -2.78
N PHE A 126 16.46 0.60 -1.63
CA PHE A 126 15.08 1.13 -1.50
C PHE A 126 14.79 2.18 -2.57
N LYS A 127 15.78 3.00 -2.91
CA LYS A 127 15.74 3.94 -4.03
C LYS A 127 15.26 3.33 -5.34
N ASP A 128 15.89 2.23 -5.74
CA ASP A 128 15.57 1.60 -7.02
C ASP A 128 14.17 1.03 -6.98
N TRP A 129 13.82 0.38 -5.87
CA TRP A 129 12.49 -0.15 -5.66
C TRP A 129 11.41 0.95 -5.73
N PHE A 130 11.61 2.04 -4.99
CA PHE A 130 10.69 3.18 -4.97
C PHE A 130 10.53 3.84 -6.34
N ASN A 131 11.64 4.10 -7.04
CA ASN A 131 11.64 4.83 -8.31
C ASN A 131 11.21 4.00 -9.51
N THR A 132 11.39 2.67 -9.45
CA THR A 132 11.04 1.77 -10.57
C THR A 132 9.71 1.07 -10.31
N ASP A 133 9.71 0.04 -9.47
CA ASP A 133 8.55 -0.83 -9.29
C ASP A 133 7.37 -0.06 -8.67
N PHE A 134 7.57 0.60 -7.53
CA PHE A 134 6.47 1.27 -6.82
C PHE A 134 5.92 2.47 -7.62
N SER A 135 6.81 3.30 -8.19
CA SER A 135 6.39 4.40 -9.07
C SER A 135 5.58 3.90 -10.27
N ASN A 136 5.99 2.79 -10.89
CA ASN A 136 5.27 2.22 -12.02
C ASN A 136 3.91 1.66 -11.61
N ASP A 137 3.80 1.05 -10.44
CA ASP A 137 2.52 0.53 -9.95
C ASP A 137 1.52 1.66 -9.65
N ILE A 138 1.98 2.78 -9.07
CA ILE A 138 1.17 3.99 -8.86
C ILE A 138 0.74 4.61 -10.20
N LYS A 139 1.66 4.77 -11.16
CA LYS A 139 1.35 5.30 -12.50
C LYS A 139 0.33 4.41 -13.22
N THR A 140 0.50 3.10 -13.14
CA THR A 140 -0.41 2.12 -13.76
C THR A 140 -1.79 2.22 -13.14
N PHE A 141 -1.89 2.35 -11.82
CA PHE A 141 -3.18 2.57 -11.14
C PHE A 141 -3.91 3.81 -11.67
N TYR A 142 -3.24 4.96 -11.74
CA TYR A 142 -3.85 6.18 -12.27
C TYR A 142 -4.18 6.08 -13.75
N ALA A 143 -3.40 5.36 -14.56
CA ALA A 143 -3.69 5.14 -15.97
C ALA A 143 -4.93 4.25 -16.18
N VAL A 144 -5.02 3.13 -15.46
CA VAL A 144 -6.17 2.22 -15.51
C VAL A 144 -7.44 2.94 -15.06
N TYR A 145 -7.37 3.69 -13.95
CA TYR A 145 -8.48 4.51 -13.48
C TYR A 145 -8.84 5.62 -14.48
N GLY A 146 -7.85 6.36 -14.99
CA GLY A 146 -8.07 7.47 -15.92
C GLY A 146 -8.77 7.03 -17.20
N ASN A 147 -8.38 5.88 -17.74
CA ASN A 147 -9.03 5.27 -18.90
C ASN A 147 -10.48 4.89 -18.59
N ALA A 148 -10.73 4.23 -17.47
CA ALA A 148 -12.08 3.85 -17.06
C ALA A 148 -13.00 5.06 -16.77
N GLY A 149 -12.42 6.20 -16.40
CA GLY A 149 -13.14 7.46 -16.18
C GLY A 149 -13.55 8.19 -17.45
N MET A 150 -13.00 7.85 -18.63
CA MET A 150 -13.29 8.56 -19.88
C MET A 150 -14.75 8.41 -20.31
N ASP A 151 -15.36 7.26 -20.03
CA ASP A 151 -16.75 6.94 -20.39
C ASP A 151 -17.76 7.42 -19.33
N LYS A 152 -17.32 8.25 -18.38
CA LYS A 152 -18.10 8.81 -17.24
C LYS A 152 -18.71 7.76 -16.29
N THR A 153 -18.55 6.48 -16.60
CA THR A 153 -19.10 5.34 -15.85
C THR A 153 -18.06 4.23 -15.84
N ILE A 154 -17.63 3.81 -14.66
CA ILE A 154 -16.67 2.69 -14.51
C ILE A 154 -17.47 1.39 -14.50
N SER A 155 -17.26 0.56 -15.52
CA SER A 155 -17.85 -0.76 -15.67
C SER A 155 -17.36 -1.75 -14.61
N LEU A 156 -18.08 -2.87 -14.44
CA LEU A 156 -17.69 -3.91 -13.49
C LEU A 156 -16.31 -4.51 -13.79
N ASP A 157 -16.02 -4.76 -15.07
CA ASP A 157 -14.72 -5.31 -15.48
C ASP A 157 -13.57 -4.34 -15.16
N GLU A 158 -13.78 -3.04 -15.34
CA GLU A 158 -12.81 -2.03 -14.96
C GLU A 158 -12.62 -1.95 -13.45
N LYS A 159 -13.71 -2.05 -12.67
CA LYS A 159 -13.59 -2.14 -11.20
C LYS A 159 -12.75 -3.34 -10.78
N ILE A 160 -12.91 -4.49 -11.44
CA ILE A 160 -12.11 -5.70 -11.18
C ILE A 160 -10.64 -5.46 -11.50
N GLN A 161 -10.32 -4.82 -12.63
CA GLN A 161 -8.92 -4.50 -12.99
C GLN A 161 -8.29 -3.50 -12.02
N ILE A 162 -9.04 -2.45 -11.64
CA ILE A 162 -8.58 -1.46 -10.67
C ILE A 162 -8.35 -2.13 -9.31
N THR A 163 -9.25 -3.01 -8.87
CA THR A 163 -9.13 -3.75 -7.61
C THR A 163 -7.88 -4.62 -7.59
N LYS A 164 -7.59 -5.35 -8.67
CA LYS A 164 -6.35 -6.14 -8.80
C LYS A 164 -5.10 -5.27 -8.70
N GLN A 165 -5.12 -4.09 -9.31
CA GLN A 165 -4.00 -3.16 -9.24
C GLN A 165 -3.83 -2.61 -7.81
N ILE A 166 -4.93 -2.31 -7.11
CA ILE A 166 -4.89 -1.91 -5.70
C ILE A 166 -4.31 -3.03 -4.84
N ASP A 167 -4.78 -4.27 -4.99
CA ASP A 167 -4.29 -5.42 -4.22
C ASP A 167 -2.79 -5.65 -4.43
N ARG A 168 -2.29 -5.45 -5.66
CA ARG A 168 -0.86 -5.48 -5.98
C ARG A 168 -0.09 -4.39 -5.22
N ILE A 169 -0.57 -3.14 -5.26
CA ILE A 169 0.09 -2.02 -4.57
C ILE A 169 0.09 -2.24 -3.05
N ILE A 170 -1.02 -2.75 -2.48
CA ILE A 170 -1.11 -3.10 -1.05
C ILE A 170 0.00 -4.09 -0.68
N ALA A 171 0.16 -5.17 -1.44
CA ALA A 171 1.21 -6.15 -1.16
C ALA A 171 2.61 -5.56 -1.32
N GLU A 172 2.82 -4.67 -2.30
CA GLU A 172 4.10 -3.99 -2.51
C GLU A 172 4.45 -3.07 -1.32
N ILE A 173 3.48 -2.30 -0.82
CA ILE A 173 3.66 -1.43 0.34
C ILE A 173 4.06 -2.24 1.57
N ILE A 174 3.33 -3.32 1.86
CA ILE A 174 3.64 -4.17 3.01
C ILE A 174 5.04 -4.78 2.89
N GLU A 175 5.43 -5.23 1.70
CA GLU A 175 6.77 -5.76 1.47
C GLU A 175 7.86 -4.69 1.69
N MET A 176 7.62 -3.45 1.22
CA MET A 176 8.52 -2.33 1.44
C MET A 176 8.64 -1.97 2.93
N ILE A 177 7.54 -1.96 3.68
CA ILE A 177 7.55 -1.72 5.14
C ILE A 177 8.39 -2.79 5.83
N VAL A 178 8.19 -4.08 5.50
CA VAL A 178 9.01 -5.16 6.08
C VAL A 178 10.48 -4.99 5.73
N TYR A 179 10.79 -4.62 4.48
CA TYR A 179 12.15 -4.34 4.04
C TYR A 179 12.82 -3.23 4.87
N ILE A 180 12.14 -2.08 4.99
CA ILE A 180 12.61 -0.96 5.79
C ILE A 180 12.79 -1.39 7.24
N GLU A 181 11.81 -2.08 7.83
CA GLU A 181 11.85 -2.48 9.24
C GLU A 181 12.97 -3.45 9.57
N ARG A 182 13.18 -4.47 8.72
CA ARG A 182 13.98 -5.65 9.06
C ARG A 182 15.34 -5.74 8.37
N PHE A 183 15.53 -5.07 7.23
CA PHE A 183 16.70 -5.29 6.38
C PHE A 183 17.50 -4.03 6.07
N MET A 184 16.87 -2.84 6.11
CA MET A 184 17.59 -1.57 5.94
C MET A 184 18.55 -1.36 7.13
N LEU A 185 19.86 -1.48 6.87
CA LEU A 185 20.93 -1.40 7.87
C LEU A 185 21.24 0.04 8.27
N PHE A 186 21.69 0.22 9.52
CA PHE A 186 22.09 1.51 10.12
C PHE A 186 23.62 1.70 10.07
N GLN A 187 24.06 2.96 10.00
CA GLN A 187 25.37 3.41 10.48
C GLN A 187 25.20 4.55 11.49
#